data_AF-A0A9R1GPT0-F1
#
_entry.id   AF-A0A9R1GPT0-F1
#
_cell.length_a   1.000
_cell.length_b   1.000
_cell.length_c   1.000
_cell.angle_alpha   90.00
_cell.angle_beta   90.00
_cell.angle_gamma   90.00
#
_symmetry.space_group_name_H-M   'P 1'
#
loop_
_entity.id
_entity.type
_entity.pdbx_description
1 polymer ?
#
loop_
_entity_poly.entity_id
_entity_poly.type
_entity_poly.pdbx_seq_one_letter_code
_entity_poly.pdbx_strand_id
1 'polypeptide(L)'
;MSAAVPGRPSRSASRIVARPADGFHLLRIDGYSHTKTVLPGQKLSSQPFYVGGHSWRVDYYPNGRDESSNSGAISVYLQLTDPTRSPQQARYKFSLLDRDGVPAYELPAETGSFTGVFPNVHAPYGPAIGDGDGEEPAGPGRGHDEFILKEELERRRGDLIRDDCIMIRCDVGVTQVDFSCLAQDEIVGDDDGAHYAASPVYGPYGPPRRHPRQRQRRRADDDEYVKWCVTREPGGSLRHPVEGDYYE
;
A
#
# COMPACT_ATOMS: atom_id res chain seq x y z
N MET A 1 -19.56 -50.35 31.87
CA MET A 1 -19.85 -49.76 30.53
C MET A 1 -19.89 -48.26 30.71
N SER A 2 -19.01 -47.51 30.05
CA SER A 2 -18.97 -46.05 30.14
C SER A 2 -20.03 -45.47 29.20
N ALA A 3 -21.01 -44.75 29.72
CA ALA A 3 -22.03 -44.11 28.90
C ALA A 3 -21.42 -42.90 28.16
N ALA A 4 -21.56 -42.86 26.85
CA ALA A 4 -21.18 -41.69 26.06
C ALA A 4 -22.15 -40.54 26.37
N VAL A 5 -21.62 -39.38 26.77
CA VAL A 5 -22.42 -38.16 26.95
C VAL A 5 -22.84 -37.67 25.55
N PRO A 6 -24.14 -37.49 25.26
CA PRO A 6 -24.57 -36.94 23.98
C PRO A 6 -24.07 -35.50 23.85
N GLY A 7 -23.30 -35.22 22.79
CA GLY A 7 -22.81 -33.88 22.51
C GLY A 7 -23.97 -32.92 22.26
N ARG A 8 -24.01 -31.80 22.99
CA ARG A 8 -25.02 -30.76 22.80
C ARG A 8 -24.96 -30.23 21.37
N PRO A 9 -26.09 -30.08 20.67
CA PRO A 9 -26.09 -29.40 19.39
C PRO A 9 -25.79 -27.91 19.60
N SER A 10 -24.78 -27.39 18.91
CA SER A 10 -24.40 -25.96 18.94
C SER A 10 -24.75 -25.32 17.60
N ARG A 11 -25.26 -24.08 17.64
CA ARG A 11 -25.50 -23.26 16.44
C ARG A 11 -24.70 -21.97 16.55
N SER A 12 -24.00 -21.61 15.48
CA SER A 12 -23.27 -20.35 15.41
C SER A 12 -23.44 -19.71 14.04
N ALA A 13 -23.39 -18.38 14.02
CA ALA A 13 -23.41 -17.57 12.81
C ALA A 13 -22.33 -16.47 12.91
N SER A 14 -21.56 -16.30 11.85
CA SER A 14 -20.52 -15.29 11.74
C SER A 14 -20.60 -14.57 10.39
N ARG A 15 -19.90 -13.44 10.29
CA ARG A 15 -19.81 -12.63 9.09
C ARG A 15 -18.36 -12.31 8.76
N ILE A 16 -18.06 -12.37 7.47
CA ILE A 16 -16.81 -11.87 6.88
C ILE A 16 -17.16 -10.62 6.09
N VAL A 17 -16.43 -9.53 6.31
CA VAL A 17 -16.57 -8.30 5.53
C VAL A 17 -15.22 -7.96 4.89
N ALA A 18 -15.12 -8.17 3.59
CA ALA A 18 -13.99 -7.72 2.79
C ALA A 18 -14.26 -6.32 2.23
N ARG A 19 -13.35 -5.36 2.46
CA ARG A 19 -13.42 -4.00 1.93
C ARG A 19 -12.14 -3.66 1.17
N PRO A 20 -12.23 -3.07 -0.04
CA PRO A 20 -11.06 -2.54 -0.71
C PRO A 20 -10.62 -1.23 -0.06
N ALA A 21 -9.31 -1.11 0.13
CA ALA A 21 -8.62 0.11 0.52
C ALA A 21 -7.57 0.42 -0.56
N ASP A 22 -7.93 1.30 -1.49
CA ASP A 22 -7.07 1.78 -2.56
C ASP A 22 -6.49 3.16 -2.21
N GLY A 23 -5.24 3.40 -2.58
CA GLY A 23 -4.55 4.69 -2.47
C GLY A 23 -3.39 4.77 -3.45
N PHE A 24 -2.71 5.91 -3.50
CA PHE A 24 -1.53 6.08 -4.34
C PHE A 24 -0.51 7.01 -3.70
N HIS A 25 0.73 6.94 -4.18
CA HIS A 25 1.83 7.82 -3.82
C HIS A 25 2.46 8.40 -5.09
N LEU A 26 2.84 9.67 -5.04
CA LEU A 26 3.59 10.36 -6.10
C LEU A 26 5.00 10.60 -5.59
N LEU A 27 5.96 9.86 -6.14
CA LEU A 27 7.37 10.04 -5.89
C LEU A 27 7.96 10.94 -6.99
N ARG A 28 8.28 12.16 -6.60
CA ARG A 28 9.04 13.10 -7.44
C ARG A 28 10.53 12.90 -7.23
N ILE A 29 11.28 12.79 -8.31
CA ILE A 29 12.73 12.74 -8.31
C ILE A 29 13.22 13.99 -9.00
N ASP A 30 13.66 14.97 -8.21
CA ASP A 30 14.34 16.17 -8.70
C ASP A 30 15.83 15.87 -8.93
N GLY A 31 16.39 16.31 -10.05
CA GLY A 31 17.79 16.05 -10.38
C GLY A 31 18.03 14.65 -10.94
N TYR A 32 17.12 14.13 -11.77
CA TYR A 32 17.23 12.82 -12.41
C TYR A 32 18.59 12.61 -13.10
N SER A 33 19.16 13.63 -13.75
CA SER A 33 20.49 13.52 -14.35
C SER A 33 21.58 13.18 -13.33
N HIS A 34 21.45 13.68 -12.09
CA HIS A 34 22.38 13.41 -10.99
C HIS A 34 22.15 12.04 -10.36
N THR A 35 20.92 11.51 -10.35
CA THR A 35 20.69 10.16 -9.80
C THR A 35 21.40 9.07 -10.59
N LYS A 36 21.79 9.34 -11.84
CA LYS A 36 22.59 8.42 -12.67
C LYS A 36 23.98 8.13 -12.12
N THR A 37 24.50 8.96 -11.21
CA THR A 37 25.80 8.71 -10.56
C THR A 37 25.71 7.82 -9.33
N VAL A 38 24.50 7.47 -8.87
CA VAL A 38 24.28 6.51 -7.78
C VAL A 38 24.81 5.14 -8.20
N LEU A 39 25.46 4.39 -7.30
CA LEU A 39 26.03 3.09 -7.66
C LEU A 39 24.92 2.06 -7.96
N PRO A 40 25.16 1.07 -8.85
CA PRO A 40 24.25 -0.07 -9.02
C PRO A 40 23.91 -0.72 -7.67
N GLY A 41 22.66 -1.16 -7.51
CA GLY A 41 22.14 -1.73 -6.27
C GLY A 41 21.85 -0.73 -5.13
N GLN A 42 22.32 0.53 -5.21
CA GLN A 42 21.91 1.56 -4.27
C GLN A 42 20.53 2.12 -4.62
N LYS A 43 19.73 2.36 -3.57
CA LYS A 43 18.36 2.87 -3.68
C LYS A 43 18.19 4.25 -3.08
N LEU A 44 17.21 4.97 -3.60
CA LEU A 44 16.66 6.18 -3.01
C LEU A 44 15.21 5.88 -2.63
N SER A 45 14.88 5.97 -1.34
CA SER A 45 13.55 5.64 -0.84
C SER A 45 12.67 6.87 -0.69
N SER A 46 11.37 6.72 -1.01
CA SER A 46 10.36 7.72 -0.72
C SER A 46 10.13 7.89 0.79
N GLN A 47 9.45 8.98 1.15
CA GLN A 47 8.81 9.04 2.47
C GLN A 47 7.73 7.96 2.60
N PRO A 48 7.45 7.46 3.81
CA PRO A 48 6.38 6.50 4.03
C PRO A 48 5.00 7.09 3.69
N PHE A 49 4.08 6.24 3.24
CA PHE A 49 2.69 6.59 2.96
C PHE A 49 1.75 5.46 3.38
N TYR A 50 0.48 5.78 3.64
CA TYR A 50 -0.45 4.85 4.27
C TYR A 50 -1.57 4.41 3.33
N VAL A 51 -1.73 3.09 3.17
CA VAL A 51 -2.84 2.48 2.42
C VAL A 51 -3.29 1.21 3.13
N GLY A 52 -4.61 1.05 3.32
CA GLY A 52 -5.17 -0.16 3.92
C GLY A 52 -4.79 -0.38 5.38
N GLY A 53 -4.44 0.67 6.12
CA GLY A 53 -3.96 0.56 7.50
C GLY A 53 -2.50 0.12 7.62
N HIS A 54 -1.76 0.12 6.50
CA HIS A 54 -0.36 -0.23 6.44
C HIS A 54 0.50 0.93 5.95
N SER A 55 1.72 1.03 6.46
CA SER A 55 2.77 1.96 6.03
C SER A 55 3.63 1.34 4.93
N TRP A 56 3.73 2.04 3.81
CA TRP A 56 4.45 1.62 2.61
C TRP A 56 5.52 2.64 2.24
N ARG A 57 6.54 2.23 1.47
CA ARG A 57 7.46 3.14 0.78
C ARG A 57 7.78 2.63 -0.62
N VAL A 58 8.21 3.53 -1.49
CA VAL A 58 8.74 3.20 -2.82
C VAL A 58 10.27 3.29 -2.78
N ASP A 59 10.95 2.23 -3.20
CA ASP A 59 12.40 2.19 -3.38
C ASP A 59 12.70 2.35 -4.89
N TYR A 60 13.44 3.41 -5.25
CA TYR A 60 13.86 3.73 -6.61
C TYR A 60 15.36 3.43 -6.77
N TYR A 61 15.71 2.62 -7.76
CA TYR A 61 17.08 2.23 -8.09
C TYR A 61 17.44 2.82 -9.46
N PRO A 62 18.22 3.91 -9.53
CA PRO A 62 18.53 4.60 -10.79
C PRO A 62 19.28 3.73 -11.80
N ASN A 63 20.05 2.75 -11.31
CA ASN A 63 21.02 1.96 -12.08
C ASN A 63 20.83 0.44 -11.91
N GLY A 64 19.62 0.00 -11.57
CA GLY A 64 19.32 -1.40 -11.31
C GLY A 64 19.43 -1.77 -9.82
N ARG A 65 18.68 -2.80 -9.41
CA ARG A 65 18.75 -3.38 -8.06
C ARG A 65 19.94 -4.31 -7.86
N ASP A 66 20.47 -4.88 -8.93
CA ASP A 66 21.68 -5.71 -8.88
C ASP A 66 22.91 -4.84 -8.66
N GLU A 67 23.67 -5.13 -7.60
CA GLU A 67 24.93 -4.45 -7.27
C GLU A 67 26.06 -4.83 -8.23
N SER A 68 25.98 -6.03 -8.83
CA SER A 68 27.06 -6.58 -9.65
C SER A 68 27.13 -5.95 -11.03
N SER A 69 26.06 -5.32 -11.52
CA SER A 69 26.00 -4.75 -12.85
C SER A 69 24.99 -3.61 -12.98
N ASN A 70 25.33 -2.62 -13.81
CA ASN A 70 24.37 -1.60 -14.21
C ASN A 70 23.46 -2.19 -15.29
N SER A 71 22.18 -2.40 -14.98
CA SER A 71 21.22 -3.03 -15.92
C SER A 71 20.91 -2.18 -17.14
N GLY A 72 21.28 -0.89 -17.15
CA GLY A 72 20.80 0.06 -18.15
C GLY A 72 19.33 0.45 -17.94
N ALA A 73 18.66 -0.11 -16.93
CA ALA A 73 17.28 0.17 -16.57
C ALA A 73 17.19 0.85 -15.19
N ILE A 74 16.05 1.48 -14.95
CA ILE A 74 15.59 1.89 -13.62
C ILE A 74 14.78 0.75 -13.04
N SER A 75 15.03 0.41 -11.77
CA SER A 75 14.18 -0.51 -11.01
C SER A 75 13.35 0.25 -9.97
N VAL A 76 12.14 -0.23 -9.70
CA VAL A 76 11.23 0.38 -8.72
C VAL A 76 10.50 -0.70 -7.94
N TYR A 77 10.47 -0.56 -6.61
CA TYR A 77 9.83 -1.53 -5.71
C TYR A 77 8.93 -0.86 -4.68
N LEU A 78 7.83 -1.54 -4.36
CA LEU A 78 6.99 -1.24 -3.23
C LEU A 78 7.48 -2.06 -2.04
N GLN A 79 7.57 -1.43 -0.89
CA GLN A 79 7.98 -2.03 0.36
C GLN A 79 6.94 -1.80 1.43
N LEU A 80 6.65 -2.85 2.21
CA LEU A 80 5.89 -2.75 3.44
C LEU A 80 6.86 -2.40 4.57
N THR A 81 6.64 -1.26 5.21
CA THR A 81 7.52 -0.75 6.28
C THR A 81 7.03 -1.12 7.67
N ASP A 82 5.73 -1.43 7.81
CA ASP A 82 5.20 -1.89 9.09
C ASP A 82 5.74 -3.28 9.44
N PRO A 83 6.21 -3.49 10.67
CA PRO A 83 6.57 -4.82 11.11
C PRO A 83 5.32 -5.69 11.16
N THR A 84 5.28 -6.75 10.35
CA THR A 84 4.11 -7.63 10.24
C THR A 84 4.45 -9.06 10.64
N ARG A 85 3.63 -9.66 11.51
CA ARG A 85 3.76 -11.08 11.90
C ARG A 85 3.36 -12.03 10.77
N SER A 86 2.53 -11.58 9.83
CA SER A 86 2.07 -12.36 8.68
C SER A 86 2.19 -11.54 7.38
N PRO A 87 2.39 -12.21 6.23
CA PRO A 87 2.45 -11.51 4.96
C PRO A 87 1.14 -10.79 4.63
N GLN A 88 1.25 -9.57 4.11
CA GLN A 88 0.14 -8.77 3.61
C GLN A 88 0.07 -8.89 2.10
N GLN A 89 -1.10 -9.22 1.56
CA GLN A 89 -1.34 -9.14 0.13
C GLN A 89 -1.71 -7.72 -0.27
N ALA A 90 -1.05 -7.21 -1.31
CA ALA A 90 -1.42 -5.96 -1.95
C ALA A 90 -1.27 -6.04 -3.46
N ARG A 91 -2.21 -5.39 -4.15
CA ARG A 91 -2.07 -5.08 -5.57
C ARG A 91 -1.27 -3.79 -5.71
N TYR A 92 -0.30 -3.75 -6.61
CA TYR A 92 0.51 -2.56 -6.87
C TYR A 92 0.61 -2.28 -8.38
N LYS A 93 0.82 -1.01 -8.74
CA LYS A 93 1.13 -0.58 -10.11
C LYS A 93 2.07 0.61 -10.07
N PHE A 94 3.04 0.64 -10.97
CA PHE A 94 3.92 1.79 -11.19
C PHE A 94 3.66 2.43 -12.55
N SER A 95 3.60 3.76 -12.56
CA SER A 95 3.45 4.56 -13.78
C SER A 95 4.39 5.77 -13.73
N LEU A 96 4.96 6.17 -14.86
CA LEU A 96 5.55 7.49 -15.03
C LEU A 96 4.48 8.45 -15.53
N LEU A 97 4.37 9.59 -14.88
CA LEU A 97 3.44 10.64 -15.26
C LEU A 97 4.11 11.61 -16.23
N ASP A 98 3.34 12.09 -17.21
CA ASP A 98 3.74 13.22 -18.03
C ASP A 98 3.55 14.57 -17.29
N ARG A 99 3.76 15.66 -18.02
CA ARG A 99 3.64 17.03 -17.53
C ARG A 99 2.24 17.39 -17.04
N ASP A 100 1.21 16.72 -17.56
CA ASP A 100 -0.19 16.94 -17.20
C ASP A 100 -0.65 16.05 -16.05
N GLY A 101 0.23 15.16 -15.57
CA GLY A 101 -0.06 14.22 -14.49
C GLY A 101 -0.74 12.94 -14.99
N VAL A 102 -0.75 12.72 -16.30
CA VAL A 102 -1.36 11.53 -16.91
C VAL A 102 -0.31 10.42 -17.01
N PRO A 103 -0.66 9.16 -16.66
CA PRO A 103 0.21 8.02 -16.90
C PRO A 103 0.59 7.90 -18.38
N ALA A 104 1.87 8.15 -18.68
CA ALA A 104 2.39 8.14 -20.04
C ALA A 104 3.26 6.92 -20.32
N TYR A 105 3.74 6.24 -19.27
CA TYR A 105 4.36 4.92 -19.32
C TYR A 105 3.93 4.14 -18.08
N GLU A 106 3.52 2.88 -18.25
CA GLU A 106 3.13 2.02 -17.13
C GLU A 106 3.30 0.55 -17.45
N LEU A 107 3.51 -0.25 -16.42
CA LEU A 107 3.44 -1.71 -16.49
C LEU A 107 2.12 -2.20 -15.88
N PRO A 108 1.65 -3.41 -16.24
CA PRO A 108 0.42 -3.96 -15.68
C PRO A 108 0.46 -4.03 -14.15
N ALA A 109 -0.70 -3.88 -13.51
CA ALA A 109 -0.80 -4.05 -12.07
C ALA A 109 -0.55 -5.52 -11.68
N GLU A 110 0.24 -5.72 -10.62
CA GLU A 110 0.59 -7.03 -10.09
C GLU A 110 0.08 -7.19 -8.67
N THR A 111 0.01 -8.43 -8.18
CA THR A 111 -0.33 -8.73 -6.79
C THR A 111 0.84 -9.39 -6.10
N GLY A 112 1.27 -8.77 -5.00
CA GLY A 112 2.43 -9.18 -4.23
C GLY A 112 2.05 -9.63 -2.82
N SER A 113 2.92 -10.45 -2.22
CA SER A 113 2.90 -10.77 -0.79
C SER A 113 4.08 -10.06 -0.13
N PHE A 114 3.78 -9.22 0.86
CA PHE A 114 4.74 -8.33 1.50
C PHE A 114 4.87 -8.67 2.98
N THR A 115 6.11 -8.69 3.47
CA THR A 115 6.40 -8.84 4.90
C THR A 115 7.31 -7.68 5.30
N GLY A 116 6.85 -6.85 6.21
CA GLY A 116 7.73 -5.87 6.84
C GLY A 116 8.51 -6.54 7.95
N VAL A 117 9.79 -6.20 8.05
CA VAL A 117 10.73 -6.84 8.97
C VAL A 117 10.73 -6.08 10.28
N PHE A 118 10.70 -6.83 11.39
CA PHE A 118 10.89 -6.25 12.71
C PHE A 118 12.33 -5.73 12.80
N PRO A 119 12.59 -4.45 13.12
CA PRO A 119 13.92 -4.07 13.54
C PRO A 119 14.27 -4.95 14.75
N ASN A 120 15.35 -5.70 14.64
CA ASN A 120 15.68 -6.76 15.58
C ASN A 120 16.12 -6.14 16.92
N VAL A 121 15.20 -5.85 17.84
CA VAL A 121 15.54 -5.16 19.11
C VAL A 121 16.21 -6.10 20.14
N HIS A 122 16.16 -7.44 19.96
CA HIS A 122 16.78 -8.40 20.86
C HIS A 122 17.35 -9.64 20.15
N ALA A 123 18.57 -9.54 19.61
CA ALA A 123 19.43 -10.71 19.39
C ALA A 123 20.61 -10.68 20.39
N PRO A 124 20.49 -11.29 21.60
CA PRO A 124 21.55 -11.21 22.60
C PRO A 124 22.72 -12.18 22.39
N TYR A 125 22.69 -13.09 21.40
CA TYR A 125 23.79 -14.02 21.16
C TYR A 125 23.92 -14.44 19.69
N GLY A 126 24.98 -13.97 19.03
CA GLY A 126 25.59 -14.63 17.87
C GLY A 126 25.66 -13.82 16.56
N PRO A 127 26.86 -13.39 16.11
CA PRO A 127 27.04 -12.62 14.89
C PRO A 127 27.21 -13.55 13.67
N ALA A 128 26.53 -13.23 12.56
CA ALA A 128 27.07 -13.55 11.26
C ALA A 128 27.92 -12.35 10.84
N ILE A 129 29.23 -12.46 11.06
CA ILE A 129 30.23 -11.62 10.41
C ILE A 129 30.12 -11.90 8.92
N GLY A 130 29.61 -10.93 8.18
CA GLY A 130 29.84 -10.72 6.77
C GLY A 130 30.16 -9.24 6.62
N ASP A 131 31.44 -8.93 6.42
CA ASP A 131 31.93 -7.56 6.30
C ASP A 131 31.34 -6.89 5.04
N GLY A 132 30.48 -5.88 5.24
CA GLY A 132 29.89 -5.07 4.17
C GLY A 132 28.68 -4.29 4.67
N ASP A 133 28.87 -2.96 4.83
CA ASP A 133 27.86 -1.90 4.92
C ASP A 133 26.38 -2.28 5.15
N GLY A 134 25.89 -1.88 6.33
CA GLY A 134 24.57 -2.29 6.82
C GLY A 134 23.38 -1.66 6.11
N GLU A 135 22.40 -2.52 5.81
CA GLU A 135 20.99 -2.30 6.12
C GLU A 135 20.36 -3.69 6.31
N GLU A 136 19.95 -4.04 7.54
CA GLU A 136 19.18 -5.26 7.79
C GLU A 136 17.90 -5.23 6.93
N PRO A 137 17.60 -6.31 6.19
CA PRO A 137 16.75 -6.23 5.02
C PRO A 137 15.30 -5.95 5.44
N ALA A 138 14.74 -4.82 5.02
CA ALA A 138 13.31 -4.81 4.71
C ALA A 138 13.03 -6.01 3.78
N GLY A 139 11.90 -6.71 3.97
CA GLY A 139 11.57 -7.89 3.16
C GLY A 139 11.71 -7.60 1.66
N PRO A 140 11.71 -8.60 0.76
CA PRO A 140 12.22 -8.42 -0.61
C PRO A 140 11.49 -7.37 -1.47
N GLY A 141 10.42 -6.74 -0.97
CA GLY A 141 9.54 -5.85 -1.72
C GLY A 141 8.91 -6.58 -2.88
N ARG A 142 8.12 -5.86 -3.67
CA ARG A 142 7.66 -6.32 -4.98
C ARG A 142 7.68 -5.15 -5.95
N GLY A 143 8.05 -5.41 -7.19
CA GLY A 143 8.39 -4.37 -8.14
C GLY A 143 9.01 -4.94 -9.40
N HIS A 144 9.68 -4.08 -10.16
CA HIS A 144 10.25 -4.44 -11.46
C HIS A 144 11.74 -4.12 -11.50
N ASP A 145 12.56 -5.14 -11.80
CA ASP A 145 14.00 -4.98 -12.03
C ASP A 145 14.27 -4.05 -13.23
N GLU A 146 13.42 -4.14 -14.26
CA GLU A 146 13.48 -3.32 -15.46
C GLU A 146 12.16 -2.56 -15.62
N PHE A 147 11.88 -1.62 -14.71
CA PHE A 147 10.67 -0.80 -14.83
C PHE A 147 10.67 0.02 -16.11
N ILE A 148 11.79 0.69 -16.43
CA ILE A 148 11.98 1.39 -17.70
C ILE A 148 13.47 1.41 -18.06
N LEU A 149 13.79 1.17 -19.34
CA LEU A 149 15.16 1.35 -19.84
C LEU A 149 15.53 2.84 -19.80
N LYS A 150 16.76 3.16 -19.38
CA LYS A 150 17.24 4.56 -19.37
C LYS A 150 17.23 5.16 -20.77
N GLU A 151 17.53 4.38 -21.79
CA GLU A 151 17.43 4.79 -23.19
C GLU A 151 16.01 5.21 -23.55
N GLU A 152 14.99 4.42 -23.17
CA GLU A 152 13.59 4.74 -23.46
C GLU A 152 13.11 5.99 -22.71
N LEU A 153 13.51 6.13 -21.45
CA LEU A 153 13.21 7.32 -20.65
C LEU A 153 13.83 8.58 -21.29
N GLU A 154 15.08 8.50 -21.77
CA GLU A 154 15.75 9.60 -22.47
C GLU A 154 15.15 9.88 -23.85
N ARG A 155 14.76 8.85 -24.60
CA ARG A 155 14.03 8.99 -25.88
C ARG A 155 12.73 9.76 -25.68
N ARG A 156 12.08 9.58 -24.53
CA ARG A 156 10.84 10.25 -24.12
C ARG A 156 11.06 11.46 -23.21
N ARG A 157 12.27 12.04 -23.20
CA ARG A 157 12.60 13.24 -22.41
C ARG A 157 11.60 14.38 -22.59
N GLY A 158 11.03 14.57 -23.78
CA GLY A 158 10.02 15.61 -24.03
C GLY A 158 8.79 15.49 -23.13
N ASP A 159 8.34 14.27 -22.86
CA ASP A 159 7.07 13.97 -22.19
C ASP A 159 7.27 13.60 -20.72
N LEU A 160 8.30 12.78 -20.43
CA LEU A 160 8.50 12.13 -19.14
C LEU A 160 9.52 12.82 -18.23
N ILE A 161 10.37 13.71 -18.78
CA ILE A 161 11.37 14.44 -18.00
C ILE A 161 11.08 15.94 -18.13
N ARG A 162 10.84 16.62 -17.02
CA ARG A 162 10.61 18.07 -17.00
C ARG A 162 11.53 18.73 -15.98
N ASP A 163 12.33 19.70 -16.43
CA ASP A 163 13.29 20.42 -15.57
C ASP A 163 14.21 19.47 -14.79
N ASP A 164 14.71 18.43 -15.46
CA ASP A 164 15.48 17.34 -14.87
C ASP A 164 14.75 16.58 -13.75
N CYS A 165 13.42 16.54 -13.80
CA CYS A 165 12.59 15.84 -12.84
C CYS A 165 11.76 14.75 -13.52
N ILE A 166 11.58 13.63 -12.83
CA ILE A 166 10.63 12.58 -13.20
C ILE A 166 9.62 12.36 -12.06
N MET A 167 8.41 11.94 -12.40
CA MET A 167 7.35 11.66 -11.44
C MET A 167 6.86 10.22 -11.58
N ILE A 168 7.07 9.42 -10.54
CA ILE A 168 6.61 8.04 -10.46
C ILE A 168 5.35 7.99 -9.60
N ARG A 169 4.24 7.49 -10.15
CA ARG A 169 3.04 7.14 -9.40
C ARG A 169 3.10 5.66 -9.01
N CYS A 170 2.83 5.38 -7.74
CA CYS A 170 2.61 4.04 -7.22
C CYS A 170 1.16 3.93 -6.74
N ASP A 171 0.33 3.13 -7.41
CA ASP A 171 -1.01 2.78 -6.93
C ASP A 171 -0.93 1.52 -6.08
N VAL A 172 -1.60 1.52 -4.92
CA VAL A 172 -1.64 0.38 -3.98
C VAL A 172 -3.10 0.07 -3.64
N GLY A 173 -3.46 -1.21 -3.68
CA GLY A 173 -4.77 -1.72 -3.29
C GLY A 173 -4.66 -2.87 -2.31
N VAL A 174 -5.23 -2.72 -1.13
CA VAL A 174 -5.27 -3.73 -0.06
C VAL A 174 -6.71 -4.18 0.16
N THR A 175 -6.92 -5.47 0.43
CA THR A 175 -8.22 -5.97 0.88
C THR A 175 -8.21 -6.12 2.39
N GLN A 176 -8.95 -5.28 3.08
CA GLN A 176 -9.14 -5.38 4.53
C GLN A 176 -10.28 -6.35 4.81
N VAL A 177 -10.04 -7.33 5.68
CA VAL A 177 -11.02 -8.36 6.03
C VAL A 177 -11.33 -8.30 7.51
N ASP A 178 -12.57 -7.98 7.85
CA ASP A 178 -13.07 -8.02 9.22
C ASP A 178 -13.89 -9.29 9.46
N PHE A 179 -13.72 -9.88 10.64
CA PHE A 179 -14.48 -11.04 11.11
C PHE A 179 -15.32 -10.63 12.31
N SER A 180 -16.61 -10.91 12.30
CA SER A 180 -17.50 -10.61 13.44
C SER A 180 -18.51 -11.73 13.68
N CYS A 181 -18.79 -12.01 14.94
CA CYS A 181 -19.90 -12.91 15.32
C CYS A 181 -21.24 -12.23 15.04
N LEU A 182 -22.21 -12.97 14.49
CA LEU A 182 -23.59 -12.52 14.35
C LEU A 182 -24.49 -13.14 15.43
N ALA A 183 -24.27 -14.40 15.78
CA ALA A 183 -24.94 -15.10 16.88
C ALA A 183 -24.15 -16.34 17.30
N GLN A 184 -24.20 -16.67 18.59
CA GLN A 184 -23.75 -17.95 19.14
C GLN A 184 -24.84 -18.44 20.09
N ASP A 185 -25.29 -19.68 19.90
CA ASP A 185 -26.30 -20.28 20.77
C ASP A 185 -25.97 -21.75 21.05
N GLU A 186 -25.99 -22.11 22.32
CA GLU A 186 -25.93 -23.51 22.75
C GLU A 186 -27.35 -24.01 22.88
N ILE A 187 -27.72 -25.05 22.13
CA ILE A 187 -29.05 -25.65 22.30
C ILE A 187 -29.03 -26.37 23.66
N VAL A 188 -29.56 -25.68 24.68
CA VAL A 188 -29.97 -26.32 25.92
C VAL A 188 -31.15 -27.21 25.55
N GLY A 189 -30.95 -28.53 25.64
CA GLY A 189 -32.04 -29.47 25.43
C GLY A 189 -33.16 -29.16 26.42
N ASP A 190 -34.39 -29.11 25.91
CA ASP A 190 -35.60 -28.89 26.71
C ASP A 190 -35.68 -29.96 27.82
N ASP A 191 -35.30 -29.57 29.04
CA ASP A 191 -35.82 -30.17 30.27
C ASP A 191 -36.77 -29.10 30.85
N ASP A 192 -38.04 -29.44 30.74
CA ASP A 192 -39.28 -28.80 31.16
C ASP A 192 -39.20 -27.49 31.96
N GLY A 193 -39.71 -26.43 31.32
CA GLY A 193 -40.63 -25.49 31.98
C GLY A 193 -40.05 -24.14 32.41
N ALA A 194 -40.11 -23.15 31.52
CA ALA A 194 -40.71 -21.83 31.77
C ALA A 194 -40.50 -20.92 30.57
N HIS A 195 -41.61 -20.43 30.01
CA HIS A 195 -41.65 -19.45 28.94
C HIS A 195 -40.97 -18.13 29.33
N TYR A 196 -39.96 -17.73 28.56
CA TYR A 196 -39.75 -16.33 28.18
C TYR A 196 -39.31 -16.29 26.72
N ALA A 197 -40.26 -16.01 25.83
CA ALA A 197 -39.98 -15.75 24.43
C ALA A 197 -39.28 -14.40 24.29
N ALA A 198 -37.95 -14.40 24.21
CA ALA A 198 -37.21 -13.24 23.73
C ALA A 198 -37.30 -13.23 22.19
N SER A 199 -38.13 -12.35 21.64
CA SER A 199 -38.16 -12.11 20.19
C SER A 199 -36.81 -11.55 19.73
N PRO A 200 -36.18 -12.10 18.67
CA PRO A 200 -35.00 -11.49 18.08
C PRO A 200 -35.44 -10.23 17.31
N VAL A 201 -35.00 -9.07 17.80
CA VAL A 201 -35.16 -7.78 17.12
C VAL A 201 -34.29 -7.80 15.86
N TYR A 202 -34.91 -7.93 14.68
CA TYR A 202 -34.25 -7.60 13.42
C TYR A 202 -34.04 -6.07 13.38
N GLY A 203 -32.79 -5.63 13.58
CA GLY A 203 -32.41 -4.22 13.45
C GLY A 203 -32.48 -3.72 11.98
N PRO A 204 -32.78 -2.42 11.73
CA PRO A 204 -33.15 -1.89 10.42
C PRO A 204 -31.98 -1.63 9.44
N TYR A 205 -30.77 -2.06 9.74
CA TYR A 205 -29.59 -1.68 8.95
C TYR A 205 -29.21 -2.75 7.93
N GLY A 206 -29.73 -2.59 6.71
CA GLY A 206 -29.15 -3.23 5.52
C GLY A 206 -27.73 -2.72 5.26
N PRO A 207 -26.89 -3.47 4.50
CA PRO A 207 -25.50 -3.07 4.27
C PRO A 207 -25.43 -1.72 3.53
N PRO A 208 -24.49 -0.83 3.90
CA PRO A 208 -24.36 0.47 3.24
C PRO A 208 -24.16 0.30 1.74
N ARG A 209 -25.12 0.79 0.95
CA ARG A 209 -24.93 0.93 -0.51
C ARG A 209 -23.92 2.05 -0.73
N ARG A 210 -22.70 1.70 -1.16
CA ARG A 210 -21.75 2.71 -1.63
C ARG A 210 -22.37 3.45 -2.81
N HIS A 211 -22.51 4.76 -2.71
CA HIS A 211 -23.04 5.59 -3.78
C HIS A 211 -21.98 5.76 -4.89
N PRO A 212 -22.27 5.42 -6.17
CA PRO A 212 -21.35 5.63 -7.29
C PRO A 212 -20.82 7.07 -7.39
N ARG A 213 -21.63 8.04 -6.97
CA ARG A 213 -21.29 9.47 -6.90
C ARG A 213 -20.07 9.76 -6.02
N GLN A 214 -19.88 9.04 -4.92
CA GLN A 214 -18.75 9.28 -4.01
C GLN A 214 -17.42 8.81 -4.61
N ARG A 215 -17.42 7.70 -5.35
CA ARG A 215 -16.22 7.19 -6.04
C ARG A 215 -15.82 8.11 -7.19
N GLN A 216 -16.79 8.65 -7.93
CA GLN A 216 -16.51 9.60 -9.01
C GLN A 216 -15.94 10.92 -8.48
N ARG A 217 -16.51 11.47 -7.40
CA ARG A 217 -15.97 12.67 -6.74
C ARG A 217 -14.53 12.48 -6.27
N ARG A 218 -14.27 11.39 -5.52
CA ARG A 218 -12.91 11.07 -5.07
C ARG A 218 -11.90 11.02 -6.22
N ARG A 219 -12.27 10.44 -7.38
CA ARG A 219 -11.38 10.41 -8.54
C ARG A 219 -11.08 11.80 -9.09
N ALA A 220 -12.07 12.69 -9.16
CA ALA A 220 -11.85 14.06 -9.59
C ALA A 220 -10.91 14.81 -8.64
N ASP A 221 -11.10 14.61 -7.32
CA ASP A 221 -10.22 15.18 -6.30
C ASP A 221 -8.78 14.61 -6.41
N ASP A 222 -8.66 13.30 -6.66
CA ASP A 222 -7.38 12.61 -6.87
C ASP A 222 -6.66 13.16 -8.13
N ASP A 223 -7.39 13.36 -9.24
CA ASP A 223 -6.84 13.89 -10.49
C ASP A 223 -6.39 15.35 -10.33
N GLU A 224 -7.16 16.17 -9.60
CA GLU A 224 -6.79 17.55 -9.25
C GLU A 224 -5.53 17.57 -8.36
N TYR A 225 -5.45 16.68 -7.37
CA TYR A 225 -4.28 16.52 -6.51
C TYR A 225 -3.03 16.15 -7.31
N VAL A 226 -3.16 15.17 -8.22
CA VAL A 226 -2.05 14.78 -9.10
C VAL A 226 -1.59 15.95 -9.95
N LYS A 227 -2.52 16.66 -10.58
CA LYS A 227 -2.23 17.83 -11.42
C LYS A 227 -1.54 18.95 -10.62
N TRP A 228 -1.99 19.18 -9.40
CA TRP A 228 -1.35 20.11 -8.49
C TRP A 228 0.07 19.67 -8.14
N CYS A 229 0.30 18.41 -7.77
CA CYS A 229 1.64 17.89 -7.45
C CYS A 229 2.61 17.99 -8.63
N VAL A 230 2.17 17.66 -9.85
CA VAL A 230 3.05 17.78 -11.02
C VAL A 230 3.30 19.22 -11.40
N THR A 231 2.45 20.19 -11.10
CA THR A 231 2.71 21.61 -11.48
C THR A 231 3.53 22.39 -10.46
N ARG A 232 3.90 21.80 -9.32
CA ARG A 232 4.74 22.50 -8.33
C ARG A 232 6.17 22.71 -8.83
N GLU A 233 6.65 23.93 -8.72
CA GLU A 233 8.05 24.29 -8.99
C GLU A 233 9.00 23.73 -7.91
N PRO A 234 10.23 23.31 -8.27
CA PRO A 234 11.25 22.93 -7.29
C PRO A 234 11.54 24.12 -6.35
N GLY A 235 11.40 23.92 -5.04
CA GLY A 235 11.75 24.94 -4.02
C GLY A 235 10.61 25.82 -3.51
N GLY A 236 9.36 25.60 -3.92
CA GLY A 236 8.20 26.28 -3.35
C GLY A 236 7.87 25.79 -1.94
N SER A 237 8.42 26.45 -0.91
CA SER A 237 8.08 26.25 0.51
C SER A 237 6.57 26.09 0.73
N LEU A 238 6.19 25.19 1.62
CA LEU A 238 4.81 24.97 2.08
C LEU A 238 4.24 26.26 2.66
N ARG A 239 3.65 27.11 1.82
CA ARG A 239 2.62 28.03 2.30
C ARG A 239 1.36 27.19 2.45
N HIS A 240 1.05 26.86 3.71
CA HIS A 240 -0.29 26.46 4.09
C HIS A 240 -1.29 27.48 3.49
N PRO A 241 -2.43 27.04 2.95
CA PRO A 241 -3.53 27.96 2.71
C PRO A 241 -3.88 28.57 4.06
N VAL A 242 -3.62 29.86 4.23
CA VAL A 242 -4.22 30.62 5.32
C VAL A 242 -5.70 30.62 5.02
N GLU A 243 -6.49 29.94 5.85
CA GLU A 243 -7.95 30.05 5.84
C GLU A 243 -8.29 31.53 5.91
N GLY A 244 -8.98 32.01 4.87
CA GLY A 244 -9.41 33.39 4.75
C GLY A 244 -10.37 33.75 5.89
N ASP A 245 -10.13 34.93 6.44
CA ASP A 245 -10.94 35.60 7.44
C ASP A 245 -12.42 35.66 7.03
N TYR A 246 -13.28 35.01 7.81
CA TYR A 246 -14.72 35.28 7.83
C TYR A 246 -15.03 36.14 9.04
N TYR A 247 -15.05 37.46 8.91
CA TYR A 247 -15.95 38.37 9.64
C TYR A 247 -16.05 39.72 8.89
N GLU A 248 -17.14 39.92 8.15
CA GLU A 248 -17.88 41.20 8.12
C GLU A 248 -19.36 40.91 8.34
#